data_AF-A0A0B4H6I7-F1
#
_entry.id   AF-A0A0B4H6I7-F1
#
_cell.length_a   1.000
_cell.length_b   1.000
_cell.length_c   1.000
_cell.angle_alpha   90.00
_cell.angle_beta   90.00
_cell.angle_gamma   90.00
#
_symmetry.space_group_name_H-M   'P 1'
#
loop_
_entity.id
_entity.type
_entity.pdbx_description
1 polymer ?
#
loop_
_entity_poly.entity_id
_entity_poly.type
_entity_poly.pdbx_seq_one_letter_code
_entity_poly.pdbx_strand_id
1 'polypeptide(L)'
;MARQRFFATPLCYLNVFLVIASRCLFVLSEPILQKSTSSILAGPNRTVPDYVKRYAPLVWLHSEDPFRPADLLQHIRHTTPTANREPVPDLPDLDLNNLALLNNVSSGQVALTSNDDVTALPDWLLGQLPDASGRIVNATPCVVILVEQSPRDVDAFFFYFYSYDRGANITQVLEPLNRLIEDTEHGMHFGDHVGDWEHNMVRFRDGKPNGIYYSQHSGGAAYDWDHADLSMKDGRPLVFSAYGSHANYASSGLVALPLRGPRLFIPHLSGNA
;
A
#
# COMPACT_ATOMS: atom_id res chain seq x y z
N MET A 1 -15.77 81.37 5.21
CA MET A 1 -15.61 82.04 6.52
C MET A 1 -14.71 81.16 7.37
N ALA A 2 -13.61 81.57 8.00
CA ALA A 2 -12.80 82.78 8.03
C ALA A 2 -11.39 82.31 8.47
N ARG A 3 -10.37 82.44 7.61
CA ARG A 3 -9.16 83.27 7.81
C ARG A 3 -8.78 83.57 9.26
N GLN A 4 -7.53 83.24 9.61
CA GLN A 4 -6.59 84.23 10.14
C GLN A 4 -5.14 83.85 9.76
N ARG A 5 -4.46 84.81 9.12
CA ARG A 5 -3.03 84.82 8.78
C ARG A 5 -2.27 85.64 9.85
N PHE A 6 -0.95 85.75 9.65
CA PHE A 6 0.04 86.69 10.21
C PHE A 6 1.00 86.01 11.20
N PHE A 7 2.34 86.12 11.14
CA PHE A 7 3.25 87.08 10.50
C PHE A 7 4.52 86.37 9.96
N ALA A 8 5.16 86.99 8.97
CA ALA A 8 6.53 86.71 8.55
C ALA A 8 7.52 87.55 9.37
N THR A 9 8.72 87.03 9.66
CA THR A 9 10.00 87.78 9.70
C THR A 9 11.19 86.79 9.81
N PRO A 10 12.39 87.19 9.36
CA PRO A 10 13.40 86.31 8.75
C PRO A 10 14.48 85.89 9.74
N LEU A 11 15.10 84.73 9.55
CA LEU A 11 16.44 84.48 10.10
C LEU A 11 17.24 83.48 9.24
N CYS A 12 18.34 84.04 8.71
CA CYS A 12 19.66 83.46 8.56
C CYS A 12 19.80 82.06 7.95
N TYR A 13 20.36 82.05 6.75
CA TYR A 13 21.09 80.93 6.17
C TYR A 13 22.08 80.32 7.16
N LEU A 14 21.86 79.05 7.51
CA LEU A 14 22.91 78.18 8.02
C LEU A 14 22.80 76.86 7.25
N ASN A 15 23.74 76.63 6.34
CA ASN A 15 23.88 75.36 5.65
C ASN A 15 24.27 74.29 6.66
N VAL A 16 23.28 73.53 7.15
CA VAL A 16 23.50 72.28 7.88
C VAL A 16 23.44 71.17 6.86
N PHE A 17 24.60 70.60 6.51
CA PHE A 17 24.66 69.33 5.78
C PHE A 17 24.14 68.22 6.69
N LEU A 18 22.87 67.85 6.52
CA LEU A 18 22.29 66.67 7.14
C LEU A 18 22.74 65.44 6.34
N VAL A 19 23.73 64.72 6.84
CA VAL A 19 24.11 63.40 6.31
C VAL A 19 22.99 62.42 6.69
N ILE A 20 22.07 62.18 5.75
CA ILE A 20 21.10 61.11 5.85
C ILE A 20 21.85 59.80 5.64
N ALA A 21 22.30 59.17 6.73
CA ALA A 21 22.72 57.79 6.71
C ALA A 21 21.46 56.93 6.48
N SER A 22 21.13 56.68 5.21
CA SER A 22 20.13 55.70 4.84
C SER A 22 20.63 54.32 5.28
N ARG A 23 20.21 53.86 6.45
CA ARG A 23 20.33 52.46 6.85
C ARG A 23 19.29 51.69 6.04
N CYS A 24 19.63 51.32 4.81
CA CYS A 24 18.96 50.20 4.14
C CYS A 24 19.20 48.96 5.00
N LEU A 25 18.18 48.52 5.73
CA LEU A 25 18.11 47.14 6.21
C LEU A 25 18.02 46.25 4.97
N PHE A 26 19.16 45.79 4.49
CA PHE A 26 19.22 44.69 3.54
C PHE A 26 18.87 43.42 4.31
N VAL A 27 17.61 42.98 4.20
CA VAL A 27 17.25 41.61 4.52
C VAL A 27 17.85 40.74 3.42
N LEU A 28 19.06 40.23 3.66
CA LEU A 28 19.63 39.17 2.84
C LEU A 28 18.86 37.89 3.16
N SER A 29 17.74 37.66 2.45
CA SER A 29 17.24 36.30 2.30
C SER A 29 18.18 35.61 1.32
N GLU A 30 19.10 34.78 1.81
CA GLU A 30 19.75 33.84 0.91
C GLU A 30 18.65 32.94 0.32
N PRO A 31 18.49 32.89 -1.01
CA PRO A 31 17.64 31.87 -1.60
C PRO A 31 18.27 30.53 -1.23
N ILE A 32 17.56 29.73 -0.44
CA ILE A 32 17.96 28.35 -0.20
C ILE A 32 18.01 27.70 -1.57
N LEU A 33 19.22 27.40 -2.05
CA LEU A 33 19.41 26.62 -3.25
C LEU A 33 18.79 25.25 -2.97
N GLN A 34 17.55 25.05 -3.44
CA GLN A 34 16.90 23.77 -3.39
C GLN A 34 17.70 22.88 -4.33
N LYS A 35 18.63 22.11 -3.76
CA LYS A 35 19.42 21.12 -4.50
C LYS A 35 18.39 20.30 -5.28
N SER A 36 18.46 20.33 -6.61
CA SER A 36 17.60 19.50 -7.46
C SER A 36 17.74 18.07 -6.95
N THR A 37 16.72 17.57 -6.25
CA THR A 37 16.71 16.19 -5.81
C THR A 37 16.46 15.38 -7.06
N SER A 38 17.50 14.67 -7.51
CA SER A 38 17.41 13.79 -8.66
C SER A 38 16.28 12.79 -8.41
N SER A 39 15.40 12.63 -9.40
CA SER A 39 14.32 11.65 -9.34
C SER A 39 14.86 10.27 -8.94
N ILE A 40 14.12 9.59 -8.07
CA ILE A 40 14.46 8.21 -7.65
C ILE A 40 14.35 7.22 -8.82
N LEU A 41 13.63 7.61 -9.88
CA LEU A 41 13.43 6.84 -11.11
C LEU A 41 14.47 7.13 -12.20
N ALA A 42 15.34 8.13 -12.01
CA ALA A 42 16.31 8.55 -13.03
C ALA A 42 17.54 7.62 -13.17
N GLY A 43 17.75 6.70 -12.23
CA GLY A 43 18.86 5.75 -12.27
C GLY A 43 18.59 4.54 -13.17
N PRO A 44 19.60 3.99 -13.86
CA PRO A 44 19.47 2.78 -14.68
C PRO A 44 19.21 1.52 -13.82
N ASN A 45 19.53 1.57 -12.53
CA ASN A 45 19.32 0.48 -11.59
C ASN A 45 18.25 0.94 -10.56
N ARG A 46 16.99 0.65 -10.89
CA ARG A 46 15.79 1.02 -10.11
C ARG A 46 15.71 0.22 -8.81
N THR A 47 16.65 0.49 -7.90
CA THR A 47 16.73 -0.17 -6.59
C THR A 47 15.77 0.50 -5.61
N VAL A 48 15.10 -0.32 -4.80
CA VAL A 48 14.21 0.20 -3.75
C VAL A 48 15.05 0.93 -2.69
N PRO A 49 14.76 2.21 -2.38
CA PRO A 49 15.53 2.97 -1.41
C PRO A 49 15.55 2.34 -0.01
N ASP A 50 16.63 2.53 0.73
CA ASP A 50 16.80 1.92 2.05
C ASP A 50 15.74 2.36 3.07
N TYR A 51 15.26 3.61 2.99
CA TYR A 51 14.19 4.08 3.86
C TYR A 51 12.88 3.32 3.60
N VAL A 52 12.56 2.99 2.34
CA VAL A 52 11.36 2.20 1.99
C VAL A 52 11.45 0.82 2.63
N LYS A 53 12.60 0.13 2.50
CA LYS A 53 12.82 -1.18 3.12
C LYS A 53 12.78 -1.11 4.66
N ARG A 54 13.35 -0.07 5.25
CA ARG A 54 13.39 0.13 6.71
C ARG A 54 12.00 0.22 7.32
N TYR A 55 11.07 0.90 6.65
CA TYR A 55 9.71 1.12 7.12
C TYR A 55 8.69 0.19 6.44
N ALA A 56 9.16 -0.86 5.73
CA ALA A 56 8.30 -1.82 5.07
C ALA A 56 7.35 -2.46 6.10
N PRO A 57 6.05 -2.62 5.78
CA PRO A 57 5.12 -3.23 6.73
C PRO A 57 5.50 -4.67 7.08
N LEU A 58 4.98 -5.14 8.21
CA LEU A 58 5.10 -6.49 8.73
C LEU A 58 3.73 -7.15 8.71
N VAL A 59 3.52 -8.06 7.75
CA VAL A 59 2.24 -8.77 7.64
C VAL A 59 2.18 -9.88 8.68
N TRP A 60 1.18 -9.78 9.56
CA TRP A 60 0.81 -10.76 10.56
C TRP A 60 -0.31 -11.63 10.00
N LEU A 61 0.03 -12.87 9.69
CA LEU A 61 -0.88 -13.86 9.14
C LEU A 61 -1.58 -14.61 10.26
N HIS A 62 -2.79 -15.07 10.01
CA HIS A 62 -3.46 -15.98 10.92
C HIS A 62 -2.79 -17.35 10.92
N SER A 63 -2.47 -17.88 12.10
CA SER A 63 -1.70 -19.13 12.22
C SER A 63 -2.40 -20.33 11.59
N GLU A 64 -3.74 -20.39 11.67
CA GLU A 64 -4.55 -21.47 11.13
C GLU A 64 -5.05 -21.23 9.69
N ASP A 65 -4.73 -20.09 9.08
CA ASP A 65 -5.05 -19.93 7.66
C ASP A 65 -4.31 -21.03 6.90
N PRO A 66 -4.79 -21.64 5.82
CA PRO A 66 -3.93 -22.44 4.97
C PRO A 66 -3.42 -21.66 3.76
N PHE A 67 -4.02 -20.51 3.45
CA PHE A 67 -3.64 -19.68 2.30
C PHE A 67 -2.65 -18.61 2.76
N ARG A 68 -1.49 -18.60 2.12
CA ARG A 68 -0.35 -17.76 2.47
C ARG A 68 0.11 -16.96 1.27
N PRO A 69 0.96 -15.92 1.48
CA PRO A 69 1.61 -15.26 0.37
C PRO A 69 2.32 -16.29 -0.51
N ALA A 70 2.03 -16.26 -1.81
CA ALA A 70 2.37 -17.32 -2.75
C ALA A 70 3.44 -16.87 -3.75
N ASP A 71 4.24 -17.81 -4.26
CA ASP A 71 5.23 -17.51 -5.29
C ASP A 71 4.54 -17.16 -6.62
N LEU A 72 4.78 -15.96 -7.13
CA LEU A 72 4.18 -15.49 -8.38
C LEU A 72 4.53 -16.38 -9.58
N LEU A 73 5.78 -16.86 -9.67
CA LEU A 73 6.20 -17.69 -10.79
C LEU A 73 5.55 -19.08 -10.73
N GLN A 74 5.43 -19.66 -9.54
CA GLN A 74 4.67 -20.89 -9.31
C GLN A 74 3.23 -20.71 -9.77
N HIS A 75 2.55 -19.64 -9.36
CA HIS A 75 1.18 -19.35 -9.81
C HIS A 75 1.08 -19.31 -11.34
N ILE A 76 1.96 -18.56 -12.01
CA ILE A 76 1.97 -18.43 -13.47
C ILE A 76 2.10 -19.79 -14.15
N ARG A 77 2.98 -20.67 -13.64
CA ARG A 77 3.20 -22.02 -14.19
C ARG A 77 1.98 -22.94 -14.08
N HIS A 78 1.07 -22.66 -13.15
CA HIS A 78 -0.19 -23.39 -12.99
C HIS A 78 -1.36 -22.74 -13.73
N THR A 79 -1.09 -21.74 -14.57
CA THR A 79 -2.12 -21.03 -15.35
C THR A 79 -1.81 -21.01 -16.83
N THR A 80 -2.85 -20.91 -17.64
CA THR A 80 -2.78 -20.60 -19.07
C THR A 80 -3.49 -19.28 -19.33
N PRO A 81 -2.86 -18.30 -19.99
CA PRO A 81 -3.54 -17.09 -20.44
C PRO A 81 -4.66 -17.45 -21.42
N THR A 82 -5.86 -16.97 -21.13
CA THR A 82 -7.02 -17.13 -22.01
C THR A 82 -7.62 -15.77 -22.36
N ALA A 83 -8.13 -15.64 -23.57
CA ALA A 83 -8.95 -14.52 -24.00
C ALA A 83 -10.28 -15.08 -24.51
N ASN A 84 -11.40 -14.56 -23.99
CA ASN A 84 -12.74 -15.09 -24.26
C ASN A 84 -12.86 -16.61 -23.98
N ARG A 85 -12.20 -17.10 -22.92
CA ARG A 85 -12.16 -18.51 -22.50
C ARG A 85 -11.40 -19.47 -23.43
N GLU A 86 -10.74 -18.96 -24.46
CA GLU A 86 -9.85 -19.74 -25.31
C GLU A 86 -8.38 -19.42 -25.00
N PRO A 87 -7.48 -20.42 -24.99
CA PRO A 87 -6.05 -20.18 -24.81
C PRO A 87 -5.50 -19.18 -25.83
N VAL A 88 -4.66 -18.25 -25.36
CA VAL A 88 -3.96 -17.34 -26.27
C VAL A 88 -2.88 -18.13 -27.02
N PRO A 89 -2.93 -18.20 -28.37
CA PRO A 89 -1.99 -19.01 -29.14
C PRO A 89 -0.60 -18.36 -29.21
N ASP A 90 0.39 -19.18 -29.58
CA ASP A 90 1.75 -18.75 -29.95
C ASP A 90 2.51 -17.95 -28.87
N LEU A 91 2.17 -18.14 -27.60
CA LEU A 91 2.93 -17.59 -26.48
C LEU A 91 4.11 -18.51 -26.11
N PRO A 92 5.27 -17.94 -25.73
CA PRO A 92 6.31 -18.72 -25.07
C PRO A 92 5.87 -19.10 -23.65
N ASP A 93 6.63 -19.99 -23.01
CA ASP A 93 6.48 -20.22 -21.56
C ASP A 93 6.60 -18.90 -20.81
N LEU A 94 5.58 -18.58 -20.01
CA LEU A 94 5.53 -17.33 -19.29
C LEU A 94 6.33 -17.37 -18.00
N ASP A 95 6.98 -16.26 -17.70
CA ASP A 95 7.71 -15.99 -16.47
C ASP A 95 7.54 -14.52 -16.06
N LEU A 96 8.13 -14.15 -14.91
CA LEU A 96 8.03 -12.79 -14.37
C LEU A 96 8.70 -11.72 -15.27
N ASN A 97 9.50 -12.10 -16.26
CA ASN A 97 10.20 -11.18 -17.15
C ASN A 97 9.43 -10.92 -18.45
N ASN A 98 8.51 -11.82 -18.83
CA ASN A 98 7.84 -11.77 -20.12
C ASN A 98 6.30 -11.62 -20.05
N LEU A 99 5.70 -11.52 -18.86
CA LEU A 99 4.25 -11.27 -18.70
C LEU A 99 3.74 -10.06 -19.50
N ALA A 100 4.59 -9.05 -19.75
CA ALA A 100 4.25 -7.88 -20.54
C ALA A 100 3.86 -8.21 -22.00
N LEU A 101 4.19 -9.40 -22.50
CA LEU A 101 3.71 -9.89 -23.80
C LEU A 101 2.18 -9.93 -23.87
N LEU A 102 1.52 -10.22 -22.74
CA LEU A 102 0.05 -10.29 -22.66
C LEU A 102 -0.64 -8.95 -22.94
N ASN A 103 0.06 -7.82 -22.76
CA ASN A 103 -0.48 -6.49 -23.07
C ASN A 103 -0.72 -6.28 -24.57
N ASN A 104 -0.10 -7.10 -25.44
CA ASN A 104 -0.24 -7.00 -26.88
C ASN A 104 -1.37 -7.88 -27.45
N VAL A 105 -2.07 -8.63 -26.60
CA VAL A 105 -3.19 -9.48 -27.02
C VAL A 105 -4.42 -8.61 -27.27
N SER A 106 -4.87 -8.57 -28.53
CA SER A 106 -5.97 -7.70 -28.97
C SER A 106 -7.34 -8.38 -28.95
N SER A 107 -7.39 -9.69 -28.69
CA SER A 107 -8.61 -10.50 -28.78
C SER A 107 -9.58 -10.34 -27.60
N GLY A 108 -9.26 -9.51 -26.61
CA GLY A 108 -10.14 -9.23 -25.46
C GLY A 108 -9.35 -9.03 -24.17
N GLN A 109 -10.07 -9.10 -23.04
CA GLN A 109 -9.41 -9.17 -21.74
C GLN A 109 -8.75 -10.53 -21.57
N VAL A 110 -7.45 -10.51 -21.25
CA VAL A 110 -6.68 -11.70 -20.94
C VAL A 110 -6.80 -11.99 -19.46
N ALA A 111 -7.12 -13.24 -19.12
CA ALA A 111 -7.08 -13.76 -17.76
C ALA A 111 -6.14 -14.95 -17.68
N LEU A 112 -5.39 -15.06 -16.59
CA LEU A 112 -4.68 -16.28 -16.25
C LEU A 112 -5.70 -17.28 -15.70
N THR A 113 -5.88 -18.39 -16.40
CA THR A 113 -6.87 -19.43 -16.06
C THR A 113 -6.14 -20.65 -15.52
N SER A 114 -6.61 -21.20 -14.40
CA SER A 114 -6.02 -22.41 -13.80
C SER A 114 -5.97 -23.57 -14.79
N ASN A 115 -4.84 -24.29 -14.80
CA ASN A 115 -4.68 -25.56 -15.51
C ASN A 115 -5.21 -26.75 -14.69
N ASP A 116 -5.33 -26.56 -13.37
CA ASP A 116 -5.73 -27.57 -12.40
C ASP A 116 -7.19 -27.37 -11.95
N ASP A 117 -7.80 -28.44 -11.46
CA ASP A 117 -9.09 -28.36 -10.75
C ASP A 117 -8.90 -27.67 -9.40
N VAL A 118 -9.31 -26.40 -9.34
CA VAL A 118 -9.15 -25.55 -8.16
C VAL A 118 -10.03 -26.00 -6.99
N THR A 119 -11.08 -26.79 -7.25
CA THR A 119 -11.97 -27.32 -6.19
C THR A 119 -11.29 -28.41 -5.36
N ALA A 120 -10.23 -29.02 -5.89
CA ALA A 120 -9.38 -29.95 -5.17
C ALA A 120 -8.32 -29.26 -4.29
N LEU A 121 -8.25 -27.92 -4.30
CA LEU A 121 -7.28 -27.11 -3.57
C LEU A 121 -5.83 -27.60 -3.74
N PRO A 122 -5.30 -27.61 -4.98
CA PRO A 122 -3.93 -28.06 -5.23
C PRO A 122 -2.91 -27.21 -4.46
N ASP A 123 -1.79 -27.83 -4.08
CA ASP A 123 -0.79 -27.25 -3.16
C ASP A 123 -0.31 -25.83 -3.53
N TRP A 124 -0.29 -25.48 -4.82
CA TRP A 124 0.14 -24.16 -5.28
C TRP A 124 -0.81 -23.01 -4.89
N LEU A 125 -2.05 -23.33 -4.50
CA LEU A 125 -3.01 -22.36 -3.95
C LEU A 125 -2.70 -21.99 -2.49
N LEU A 126 -2.01 -22.86 -1.74
CA LEU A 126 -1.76 -22.67 -0.31
C LEU A 126 -0.68 -21.63 -0.01
N GLY A 127 0.19 -21.32 -0.99
CA GLY A 127 1.29 -20.38 -0.82
C GLY A 127 2.43 -20.94 0.03
N GLN A 128 3.22 -20.05 0.65
CA GLN A 128 4.46 -20.42 1.33
C GLN A 128 4.44 -20.07 2.82
N LEU A 129 4.86 -21.03 3.64
CA LEU A 129 4.98 -20.83 5.08
C LEU A 129 6.22 -19.96 5.37
N PRO A 130 6.10 -18.91 6.20
CA PRO A 130 7.26 -18.22 6.73
C PRO A 130 8.13 -19.17 7.59
N ASP A 131 9.44 -18.98 7.55
CA ASP A 131 10.37 -19.65 8.48
C ASP A 131 10.20 -19.13 9.92
N ALA A 132 10.95 -19.71 10.87
CA ALA A 132 10.92 -19.32 12.28
C ALA A 132 11.37 -17.86 12.54
N SER A 133 11.92 -17.16 11.55
CA SER A 133 12.23 -15.73 11.62
C SER A 133 11.14 -14.84 11.01
N GLY A 134 10.05 -15.45 10.51
CA GLY A 134 8.96 -14.78 9.81
C GLY A 134 9.27 -14.45 8.35
N ARG A 135 10.26 -15.11 7.73
CA ARG A 135 10.68 -14.83 6.35
C ARG A 135 10.23 -15.91 5.38
N ILE A 136 9.82 -15.50 4.19
CA ILE A 136 9.64 -16.39 3.04
C ILE A 136 10.93 -16.29 2.21
N VAL A 137 11.70 -17.38 2.12
CA VAL A 137 13.09 -17.36 1.59
C VAL A 137 13.19 -17.84 0.14
N ASN A 138 12.31 -18.75 -0.29
CA ASN A 138 12.38 -19.40 -1.61
C ASN A 138 11.15 -19.10 -2.48
N ALA A 139 10.58 -17.90 -2.32
CA ALA A 139 9.46 -17.45 -3.13
C ALA A 139 9.46 -15.93 -3.28
N THR A 140 8.79 -15.46 -4.33
CA THR A 140 8.54 -14.05 -4.63
C THR A 140 7.05 -13.73 -4.45
N PRO A 141 6.58 -13.52 -3.21
CA PRO A 141 5.18 -13.23 -2.92
C PRO A 141 4.84 -11.75 -2.81
N CYS A 142 5.84 -10.87 -2.97
CA CYS A 142 5.69 -9.44 -2.75
C CYS A 142 6.33 -8.64 -3.87
N VAL A 143 5.61 -7.63 -4.35
CA VAL A 143 6.07 -6.65 -5.33
C VAL A 143 6.02 -5.26 -4.71
N VAL A 144 7.14 -4.53 -4.82
CA VAL A 144 7.21 -3.14 -4.36
C VAL A 144 7.15 -2.22 -5.56
N ILE A 145 6.12 -1.38 -5.63
CA ILE A 145 5.94 -0.37 -6.67
C ILE A 145 6.17 1.01 -6.07
N LEU A 146 7.07 1.77 -6.68
CA LEU A 146 7.39 3.13 -6.25
C LEU A 146 6.80 4.14 -7.21
N VAL A 147 6.03 5.09 -6.66
CA VAL A 147 5.46 6.21 -7.39
C VAL A 147 6.05 7.50 -6.84
N GLU A 148 6.87 8.17 -7.63
CA GLU A 148 7.40 9.50 -7.29
C GLU A 148 6.35 10.55 -7.66
N GLN A 149 5.70 11.13 -6.65
CA GLN A 149 4.70 12.20 -6.83
C GLN A 149 5.39 13.56 -6.99
N SER A 150 6.50 13.74 -6.27
CA SER A 150 7.33 14.94 -6.32
C SER A 150 8.77 14.57 -5.97
N PRO A 151 9.75 15.47 -6.17
CA PRO A 151 11.13 15.23 -5.75
C PRO A 151 11.33 15.04 -4.24
N ARG A 152 10.27 15.22 -3.44
CA ARG A 152 10.24 15.03 -1.99
C ARG A 152 9.27 13.93 -1.55
N ASP A 153 8.24 13.64 -2.33
CA ASP A 153 7.14 12.77 -1.97
C ASP A 153 7.14 11.50 -2.81
N VAL A 154 7.21 10.35 -2.14
CA VAL A 154 7.24 9.02 -2.76
C VAL A 154 6.19 8.15 -2.09
N ASP A 155 5.32 7.55 -2.89
CA ASP A 155 4.39 6.51 -2.44
C ASP A 155 5.01 5.14 -2.75
N ALA A 156 5.19 4.32 -1.72
CA ALA A 156 5.64 2.94 -1.89
C ALA A 156 4.49 1.99 -1.63
N PHE A 157 4.08 1.27 -2.67
CA PHE A 157 3.08 0.21 -2.57
C PHE A 157 3.79 -1.12 -2.33
N PHE A 158 3.39 -1.82 -1.28
CA PHE A 158 3.82 -3.17 -0.95
C PHE A 158 2.65 -4.10 -1.26
N PHE A 159 2.67 -4.70 -2.45
CA PHE A 159 1.66 -5.67 -2.88
C PHE A 159 2.06 -7.06 -2.42
N TYR A 160 1.13 -7.78 -1.81
CA TYR A 160 1.26 -9.17 -1.40
C TYR A 160 0.34 -10.00 -2.27
N PHE A 161 0.87 -11.09 -2.80
CA PHE A 161 0.14 -11.97 -3.68
C PHE A 161 -0.24 -13.26 -2.96
N TYR A 162 -1.49 -13.68 -3.09
CA TYR A 162 -2.02 -14.96 -2.64
C TYR A 162 -2.56 -15.70 -3.87
N SER A 163 -2.24 -16.99 -4.02
CA SER A 163 -2.74 -17.76 -5.17
C SER A 163 -4.24 -18.05 -5.05
N TYR A 164 -4.79 -18.01 -3.85
CA TYR A 164 -6.21 -18.22 -3.60
C TYR A 164 -6.63 -17.41 -2.39
N ASP A 165 -7.70 -16.64 -2.54
CA ASP A 165 -8.49 -16.07 -1.46
C ASP A 165 -9.69 -17.00 -1.27
N ARG A 166 -9.81 -17.55 -0.06
CA ARG A 166 -10.92 -18.44 0.26
C ARG A 166 -12.18 -17.67 0.57
N GLY A 167 -12.11 -16.40 0.92
CA GLY A 167 -13.22 -15.52 1.20
C GLY A 167 -13.63 -15.54 2.67
N ALA A 168 -14.42 -14.53 3.04
CA ALA A 168 -14.93 -14.42 4.41
C ALA A 168 -15.89 -15.57 4.71
N ASN A 169 -15.69 -16.24 5.84
CA ASN A 169 -16.52 -17.38 6.23
C ASN A 169 -17.91 -16.90 6.67
N ILE A 170 -18.97 -17.31 5.95
CA ILE A 170 -20.35 -16.95 6.27
C ILE A 170 -20.82 -17.53 7.59
N THR A 171 -20.22 -18.58 8.14
CA THR A 171 -20.65 -19.09 9.46
C THR A 171 -20.20 -18.18 10.60
N GLN A 172 -19.39 -17.14 10.32
CA GLN A 172 -19.00 -16.10 11.27
C GLN A 172 -19.98 -14.90 11.34
N VAL A 173 -21.18 -14.99 10.74
CA VAL A 173 -22.24 -13.97 10.98
C VAL A 173 -22.81 -14.06 12.40
N LEU A 174 -23.32 -12.92 12.89
CA LEU A 174 -24.03 -12.83 14.15
C LEU A 174 -25.39 -13.56 14.11
N GLU A 175 -25.80 -14.08 15.27
CA GLU A 175 -27.19 -14.45 15.54
C GLU A 175 -28.17 -13.32 15.18
N PRO A 176 -29.35 -13.62 14.60
CA PRO A 176 -29.92 -14.95 14.37
C PRO A 176 -29.62 -15.53 12.98
N LEU A 177 -28.78 -14.87 12.17
CA LEU A 177 -28.60 -15.22 10.76
C LEU A 177 -27.88 -16.57 10.56
N ASN A 178 -27.02 -16.95 11.52
CA ASN A 178 -26.41 -18.27 11.60
C ASN A 178 -27.42 -19.43 11.69
N ARG A 179 -28.67 -19.17 12.12
CA ARG A 179 -29.75 -20.18 12.19
C ARG A 179 -30.52 -20.37 10.88
N LEU A 180 -30.30 -19.51 9.89
CA LEU A 180 -30.93 -19.59 8.58
C LEU A 180 -30.07 -20.36 7.55
N ILE A 181 -28.91 -20.86 7.97
CA ILE A 181 -27.94 -21.55 7.11
C ILE A 181 -27.86 -23.00 7.59
N GLU A 182 -28.71 -23.86 7.02
CA GLU A 182 -28.63 -25.31 7.19
C GLU A 182 -27.53 -25.86 6.28
N ASP A 183 -26.70 -26.73 6.85
CA ASP A 183 -25.55 -27.45 6.24
C ASP A 183 -24.25 -26.64 6.09
N THR A 184 -23.32 -26.84 7.03
CA THR A 184 -22.06 -26.05 7.19
C THR A 184 -20.83 -26.93 7.36
N GLU A 185 -20.86 -28.18 6.91
CA GLU A 185 -19.72 -29.10 7.08
C GLU A 185 -18.45 -28.58 6.37
N HIS A 186 -18.62 -27.73 5.35
CA HIS A 186 -17.58 -26.90 4.74
C HIS A 186 -18.14 -25.48 4.62
N GLY A 187 -17.76 -24.56 5.51
CA GLY A 187 -18.36 -23.22 5.62
C GLY A 187 -18.50 -22.54 4.25
N MET A 188 -19.66 -21.93 3.96
CA MET A 188 -19.80 -21.17 2.71
C MET A 188 -18.94 -19.91 2.83
N HIS A 189 -17.98 -19.75 1.93
CA HIS A 189 -17.18 -18.54 1.88
C HIS A 189 -17.72 -17.59 0.79
N PHE A 190 -17.74 -16.30 1.09
CA PHE A 190 -18.17 -15.29 0.12
C PHE A 190 -16.97 -14.54 -0.44
N GLY A 191 -16.92 -14.42 -1.76
CA GLY A 191 -15.85 -13.71 -2.47
C GLY A 191 -14.59 -14.55 -2.65
N ASP A 192 -14.68 -15.87 -2.66
CA ASP A 192 -13.54 -16.73 -2.93
C ASP A 192 -13.09 -16.59 -4.39
N HIS A 193 -11.78 -16.59 -4.63
CA HIS A 193 -11.22 -16.41 -5.97
C HIS A 193 -9.76 -16.87 -6.07
N VAL A 194 -9.36 -17.27 -7.28
CA VAL A 194 -7.97 -17.61 -7.61
C VAL A 194 -7.23 -16.34 -8.01
N GLY A 195 -6.08 -16.12 -7.37
CA GLY A 195 -5.26 -14.93 -7.54
C GLY A 195 -5.84 -13.73 -6.80
N ASP A 196 -5.20 -13.36 -5.71
CA ASP A 196 -5.59 -12.25 -4.84
C ASP A 196 -4.39 -11.33 -4.59
N TRP A 197 -4.66 -10.04 -4.67
CA TRP A 197 -3.71 -8.96 -4.50
C TRP A 197 -4.19 -8.02 -3.42
N GLU A 198 -3.51 -8.07 -2.29
CA GLU A 198 -3.71 -7.12 -1.20
C GLU A 198 -2.46 -6.25 -1.05
N HIS A 199 -2.57 -5.04 -0.52
CA HIS A 199 -1.44 -4.13 -0.40
C HIS A 199 -1.51 -3.17 0.79
N ASN A 200 -0.33 -2.66 1.14
CA ASN A 200 -0.22 -1.39 1.85
C ASN A 200 0.39 -0.33 0.95
N MET A 201 0.07 0.93 1.19
CA MET A 201 0.83 2.04 0.63
C MET A 201 1.40 2.87 1.77
N VAL A 202 2.72 3.09 1.79
CA VAL A 202 3.37 4.02 2.71
C VAL A 202 3.78 5.26 1.95
N ARG A 203 3.32 6.42 2.42
CA ARG A 203 3.74 7.72 1.88
C ARG A 203 4.95 8.22 2.64
N PHE A 204 5.96 8.62 1.89
CA PHE A 204 7.19 9.22 2.39
C PHE A 204 7.31 10.67 1.95
N ARG A 205 7.79 11.52 2.85
CA ARG A 205 8.26 12.87 2.56
C ARG A 205 9.68 13.04 3.03
N ASP A 206 10.58 13.41 2.12
CA ASP A 206 12.03 13.52 2.37
C ASP A 206 12.61 12.24 3.02
N GLY A 207 12.13 11.08 2.58
CA GLY A 207 12.54 9.76 3.10
C GLY A 207 11.99 9.39 4.49
N LYS A 208 11.09 10.21 5.06
CA LYS A 208 10.40 9.91 6.32
C LYS A 208 8.95 9.52 6.06
N PRO A 209 8.44 8.42 6.63
CA PRO A 209 7.05 8.06 6.44
C PRO A 209 6.13 9.07 7.14
N ASN A 210 5.00 9.39 6.52
CA ASN A 210 4.00 10.30 7.09
C ASN A 210 2.56 9.78 7.05
N GLY A 211 2.29 8.68 6.33
CA GLY A 211 1.00 8.01 6.34
C GLY A 211 1.07 6.61 5.76
N ILE A 212 0.05 5.81 6.04
CA ILE A 212 -0.08 4.44 5.55
C ILE A 212 -1.54 4.12 5.19
N TYR A 213 -1.73 3.40 4.09
CA TYR A 213 -3.00 2.82 3.65
C TYR A 213 -2.98 1.30 3.83
N TYR A 214 -4.12 0.73 4.23
CA TYR A 214 -4.38 -0.70 4.35
C TYR A 214 -5.53 -1.07 3.40
N SER A 215 -5.25 -1.87 2.38
CA SER A 215 -6.27 -2.37 1.45
C SER A 215 -7.23 -3.34 2.13
N GLN A 216 -8.50 -3.29 1.73
CA GLN A 216 -9.55 -4.21 2.14
C GLN A 216 -10.39 -4.48 0.91
N HIS A 217 -9.90 -5.34 0.02
CA HIS A 217 -10.45 -5.55 -1.33
C HIS A 217 -10.50 -4.24 -2.14
N SER A 218 -11.68 -3.86 -2.65
CA SER A 218 -11.90 -2.63 -3.40
C SER A 218 -11.83 -1.34 -2.54
N GLY A 219 -11.65 -1.46 -1.23
CA GLY A 219 -11.62 -0.36 -0.28
C GLY A 219 -10.40 -0.41 0.64
N GLY A 220 -10.52 0.24 1.80
CA GLY A 220 -9.45 0.28 2.79
C GLY A 220 -9.51 1.48 3.71
N ALA A 221 -8.46 1.64 4.52
CA ALA A 221 -8.34 2.71 5.49
C ALA A 221 -6.94 3.34 5.45
N ALA A 222 -6.88 4.66 5.60
CA ALA A 222 -5.65 5.43 5.69
C ALA A 222 -5.46 5.99 7.10
N TYR A 223 -4.21 6.06 7.54
CA TYR A 223 -3.81 6.58 8.84
C TYR A 223 -2.59 7.49 8.69
N ASP A 224 -2.53 8.54 9.50
CA ASP A 224 -1.29 9.28 9.74
C ASP A 224 -0.27 8.34 10.42
N TRP A 225 1.02 8.54 10.15
CA TRP A 225 2.06 7.60 10.62
C TRP A 225 2.18 7.52 12.16
N ASP A 226 1.76 8.55 12.87
CA ASP A 226 1.74 8.63 14.34
C ASP A 226 0.34 8.39 14.94
N HIS A 227 -0.61 7.89 14.13
CA HIS A 227 -1.96 7.61 14.59
C HIS A 227 -1.97 6.53 15.68
N ALA A 228 -2.76 6.76 16.74
CA ALA A 228 -2.75 5.92 17.95
C ALA A 228 -3.20 4.47 17.72
N ASP A 229 -4.02 4.22 16.69
CA ASP A 229 -4.50 2.89 16.34
C ASP A 229 -3.46 2.03 15.59
N LEU A 230 -2.35 2.61 15.14
CA LEU A 230 -1.30 1.85 14.44
C LEU A 230 -0.47 1.04 15.43
N SER A 231 -0.43 -0.26 15.21
CA SER A 231 0.51 -1.14 15.92
C SER A 231 1.87 -1.13 15.22
N MET A 232 2.95 -0.90 15.96
CA MET A 232 4.30 -0.79 15.42
C MET A 232 5.25 -1.80 16.07
N LYS A 233 6.17 -2.38 15.29
CA LYS A 233 7.27 -3.22 15.76
C LYS A 233 8.57 -2.75 15.14
N ASP A 234 9.54 -2.36 15.96
CA ASP A 234 10.86 -1.85 15.51
C ASP A 234 10.76 -0.71 14.48
N GLY A 235 9.77 0.18 14.65
CA GLY A 235 9.50 1.29 13.73
C GLY A 235 8.77 0.91 12.44
N ARG A 236 8.35 -0.35 12.29
CA ARG A 236 7.60 -0.86 11.14
C ARG A 236 6.13 -1.08 11.51
N PRO A 237 5.17 -0.72 10.64
CA PRO A 237 3.75 -0.96 10.90
C PRO A 237 3.42 -2.45 10.83
N LEU A 238 2.65 -2.94 11.80
CA LEU A 238 2.05 -4.26 11.76
C LEU A 238 0.78 -4.20 10.91
N VAL A 239 0.62 -5.21 10.06
CA VAL A 239 -0.51 -5.36 9.16
C VAL A 239 -1.15 -6.68 9.48
N PHE A 240 -2.37 -6.65 10.01
CA PHE A 240 -3.07 -7.88 10.32
C PHE A 240 -3.89 -8.28 9.09
N SER A 241 -3.47 -9.37 8.45
CA SER A 241 -4.15 -9.93 7.29
C SER A 241 -5.26 -10.86 7.78
N ALA A 242 -6.47 -10.63 7.28
CA ALA A 242 -7.64 -11.35 7.72
C ALA A 242 -7.66 -12.81 7.25
N TYR A 243 -8.14 -13.68 8.11
CA TYR A 243 -8.26 -15.12 7.88
C TYR A 243 -9.12 -15.44 6.66
N GLY A 244 -8.53 -16.09 5.66
CA GLY A 244 -9.13 -16.55 4.42
C GLY A 244 -9.33 -15.47 3.35
N SER A 245 -9.51 -14.21 3.76
CA SER A 245 -9.88 -13.10 2.87
C SER A 245 -8.76 -12.07 2.64
N HIS A 246 -7.66 -12.19 3.38
CA HIS A 246 -6.42 -11.43 3.27
C HIS A 246 -6.45 -9.91 3.43
N ALA A 247 -7.62 -9.28 3.43
CA ALA A 247 -7.81 -7.86 3.69
C ALA A 247 -6.98 -7.39 4.91
N ASN A 248 -6.37 -6.22 4.77
CA ASN A 248 -5.37 -5.70 5.67
C ASN A 248 -5.95 -4.70 6.68
N TYR A 249 -5.52 -4.82 7.93
CA TYR A 249 -6.00 -3.98 9.03
C TYR A 249 -4.86 -3.52 9.95
N ALA A 250 -5.06 -2.37 10.59
CA ALA A 250 -4.11 -1.77 11.53
C ALA A 250 -4.10 -2.45 12.91
N SER A 251 -5.14 -3.20 13.26
CA SER A 251 -5.31 -3.85 14.57
C SER A 251 -5.99 -5.21 14.45
N SER A 252 -5.70 -6.09 15.42
CA SER A 252 -6.33 -7.41 15.55
C SER A 252 -7.78 -7.34 16.04
N GLY A 253 -8.59 -8.39 15.77
CA GLY A 253 -9.95 -8.51 16.30
C GLY A 253 -10.95 -9.05 15.27
N LEU A 254 -12.23 -8.72 15.46
CA LEU A 254 -13.30 -9.08 14.53
C LEU A 254 -13.79 -7.82 13.84
N VAL A 255 -13.68 -7.74 12.52
CA VAL A 255 -14.25 -6.64 11.74
C VAL A 255 -15.49 -7.14 11.01
N ALA A 256 -16.61 -6.43 11.19
CA ALA A 256 -17.82 -6.66 10.43
C ALA A 256 -17.73 -5.93 9.09
N LEU A 257 -17.93 -6.65 7.98
CA LEU A 257 -18.01 -6.01 6.65
C LEU A 257 -19.19 -5.03 6.60
N PRO A 258 -19.04 -3.86 5.94
CA PRO A 258 -20.16 -2.96 5.73
C PRO A 258 -21.19 -3.69 4.86
N LEU A 259 -22.47 -3.65 5.27
CA LEU A 259 -23.63 -4.41 4.77
C LEU A 259 -23.99 -5.71 5.50
N ARG A 260 -24.02 -5.76 6.84
CA ARG A 260 -24.57 -6.91 7.60
C ARG A 260 -24.09 -8.28 7.06
N GLY A 261 -22.86 -8.34 6.57
CA GLY A 261 -22.24 -9.51 5.95
C GLY A 261 -21.36 -10.30 6.95
N PRO A 262 -20.70 -11.38 6.50
CA PRO A 262 -19.75 -12.13 7.33
C PRO A 262 -18.69 -11.25 7.97
N ARG A 263 -18.21 -11.69 9.14
CA ARG A 263 -17.06 -11.06 9.81
C ARG A 263 -15.77 -11.59 9.20
N LEU A 264 -14.76 -10.72 9.10
CA LEU A 264 -13.38 -11.15 8.89
C LEU A 264 -12.73 -11.32 10.26
N PHE A 265 -12.15 -12.49 10.49
CA PHE A 265 -11.32 -12.72 11.66
C PHE A 265 -9.93 -12.13 11.40
N ILE A 266 -9.51 -11.22 12.26
CA ILE A 266 -8.20 -10.58 12.20
C ILE A 266 -7.37 -11.14 13.36
N PRO A 267 -6.22 -11.77 13.07
CA PRO A 267 -5.43 -12.51 14.06
C PRO A 267 -5.06 -11.69 15.28
N HIS A 268 -5.30 -12.23 16.48
CA HIS A 268 -4.84 -11.68 17.74
C HIS A 268 -3.33 -11.91 17.96
N LEU A 269 -2.69 -10.99 18.68
CA LEU A 269 -1.34 -11.18 19.22
C LEU A 269 -1.39 -12.20 20.36
N SER A 270 -1.40 -13.50 20.05
CA SER A 270 -1.23 -14.55 21.07
C SER A 270 -0.13 -15.53 20.67
N GLY A 271 1.01 -15.41 21.35
CA GLY A 271 1.97 -16.49 21.61
C GLY A 271 2.77 -17.06 20.44
N ASN A 272 4.03 -16.62 20.35
CA ASN A 272 5.13 -17.14 19.53
C ASN A 272 4.88 -17.27 18.01
N ALA A 273 5.46 -16.30 17.29
CA ALA A 273 5.85 -16.44 15.89
C ALA A 273 6.92 -17.52 15.72
#